data_AF-A0A2E2HB08-F1
#
_entry.id   AF-A0A2E2HB08-F1
#
_cell.length_a   1.000
_cell.length_b   1.000
_cell.length_c   1.000
_cell.angle_alpha   90.00
_cell.angle_beta   90.00
_cell.angle_gamma   90.00
#
_symmetry.space_group_name_H-M   'P 1'
#
loop_
_entity.id
_entity.type
_entity.pdbx_description
1 polymer ?
#
loop_
_entity_poly.entity_id
_entity_poly.type
_entity_poly.pdbx_seq_one_letter_code
_entity_poly.pdbx_strand_id
1 'polypeptide(L)'
;MSQIPCIAVVIEGGLVQTLLIESWPGQLPLPRIVVVDYDKDGADESELTAFAIGNEIVEALCHVEVPSVYESFDQPALSPCTVLAALEDAGDS
;
A
#
# COMPACT_ATOMS: atom_id res chain seq x y z
N MET A 1 3.73 23.59 8.37
CA MET A 1 3.84 22.43 9.29
C MET A 1 4.28 21.25 8.44
N SER A 2 5.23 20.44 8.89
CA SER A 2 5.58 19.22 8.14
C SER A 2 4.40 18.25 8.26
N GLN A 3 3.68 18.01 7.17
CA GLN A 3 2.70 16.93 7.15
C GLN A 3 3.45 15.59 7.26
N ILE A 4 2.89 14.67 8.04
CA ILE A 4 3.39 13.30 8.14
C ILE A 4 3.07 12.62 6.80
N PRO A 5 4.04 12.00 6.11
CA PRO A 5 3.75 11.29 4.88
C PRO A 5 2.75 10.17 5.13
N CYS A 6 1.75 10.07 4.26
CA CYS A 6 0.71 9.05 4.34
C CYS A 6 0.84 8.12 3.15
N ILE A 7 0.70 6.82 3.40
CA ILE A 7 0.68 5.78 2.37
C ILE A 7 -0.70 5.14 2.41
N ALA A 8 -1.37 5.07 1.27
CA ALA A 8 -2.61 4.31 1.10
C ALA A 8 -2.36 3.10 0.19
N VAL A 9 -2.83 1.93 0.65
CA VAL A 9 -2.87 0.69 -0.11
C VAL A 9 -4.31 0.46 -0.53
N VAL A 10 -4.60 0.50 -1.82
CA VAL A 10 -5.96 0.27 -2.33
C VAL A 10 -6.11 -1.21 -2.65
N ILE A 11 -7.05 -1.87 -1.98
CA ILE A 11 -7.31 -3.31 -2.13
C ILE A 11 -8.73 -3.49 -2.66
N GLU A 12 -8.88 -4.27 -3.73
CA GLU A 12 -10.17 -4.67 -4.29
C GLU A 12 -10.14 -6.18 -4.57
N GLY A 13 -11.15 -6.91 -4.07
CA GLY A 13 -11.24 -8.35 -4.27
C GLY A 13 -10.06 -9.16 -3.71
N GLY A 14 -9.37 -8.64 -2.69
CA GLY A 14 -8.16 -9.25 -2.11
C GLY A 14 -6.86 -8.90 -2.84
N LEU A 15 -6.92 -8.12 -3.92
CA LEU A 15 -5.76 -7.75 -4.73
C LEU A 15 -5.39 -6.27 -4.53
N VAL A 16 -4.09 -5.99 -4.44
CA VAL A 16 -3.57 -4.63 -4.43
C VAL A 16 -3.74 -4.03 -5.83
N GLN A 17 -4.52 -2.96 -5.91
CA GLN A 17 -4.79 -2.27 -7.18
C GLN A 17 -3.77 -1.17 -7.45
N THR A 18 -3.42 -0.39 -6.41
CA THR A 18 -2.43 0.67 -6.49
C THR A 18 -1.95 1.09 -5.11
N LEU A 19 -0.80 1.74 -5.08
CA LEU A 19 -0.24 2.39 -3.90
C LEU A 19 -0.16 3.89 -4.12
N LEU A 20 -0.72 4.66 -3.19
CA LEU A 20 -0.68 6.12 -3.21
C LEU A 20 0.15 6.64 -2.05
N ILE A 21 0.86 7.74 -2.29
CA ILE A 21 1.56 8.48 -1.25
C ILE A 21 1.18 9.96 -1.28
N GLU A 22 0.94 10.53 -0.11
CA GLU A 22 0.63 11.94 0.08
C GLU A 22 1.66 12.56 1.02
N SER A 23 2.01 13.84 0.80
CA SER A 23 2.97 14.56 1.66
C SER A 23 4.37 13.93 1.73
N TRP A 24 4.77 13.15 0.71
CA TRP A 24 6.15 12.63 0.64
C TRP A 24 7.14 13.77 0.34
N PRO A 25 8.29 13.84 1.03
CA PRO A 25 9.25 14.90 0.76
C PRO A 25 9.86 14.75 -0.64
N GLY A 26 9.61 15.71 -1.53
CA GLY A 26 10.02 15.62 -2.95
C GLY A 26 11.53 15.56 -3.20
N GLN A 27 12.36 15.90 -2.20
CA GLN A 27 13.81 15.73 -2.25
C GLN A 27 14.27 14.29 -1.97
N LEU A 28 13.38 13.40 -1.52
CA LEU A 28 13.67 12.00 -1.26
C LEU A 28 13.16 11.13 -2.43
N PRO A 29 13.89 10.06 -2.80
CA PRO A 29 13.36 9.09 -3.74
C PRO A 29 12.07 8.47 -3.19
N LEU A 30 11.16 8.10 -4.09
CA LEU A 30 9.97 7.34 -3.71
C LEU A 30 10.39 5.97 -3.14
N PRO A 31 9.74 5.50 -2.06
CA PRO A 31 10.06 4.20 -1.50
C PRO A 31 9.59 3.11 -2.44
N ARG A 32 10.24 1.94 -2.40
CA ARG A 32 9.61 0.70 -2.88
C ARG A 32 8.79 0.13 -1.74
N ILE A 33 7.51 -0.10 -2.00
CA ILE A 33 6.60 -0.68 -1.02
C ILE A 33 6.35 -2.12 -1.41
N VAL A 34 6.37 -2.99 -0.40
CA VAL A 34 6.07 -4.40 -0.51
C VAL A 34 4.85 -4.68 0.34
N VAL A 35 3.79 -5.20 -0.27
CA VAL A 35 2.61 -5.70 0.42
C VAL A 35 2.70 -7.22 0.41
N VAL A 36 2.69 -7.82 1.60
CA VAL A 36 2.78 -9.27 1.80
C VAL A 36 1.45 -9.76 2.36
N ASP A 37 0.81 -10.68 1.65
CA ASP A 37 -0.38 -11.38 2.11
C ASP A 37 -0.07 -12.84 2.39
N TYR A 38 -0.37 -13.28 3.61
CA TYR A 38 -0.13 -14.65 4.07
C TYR A 38 -1.31 -15.57 3.79
N ASP A 39 -2.48 -15.02 3.43
CA ASP A 39 -3.57 -15.81 2.88
C ASP A 39 -3.20 -16.22 1.45
N LYS A 40 -3.26 -17.51 1.17
CA LYS A 40 -2.90 -18.11 -0.12
C LYS A 40 -4.08 -18.78 -0.78
N ASP A 41 -5.26 -18.73 -0.17
CA ASP A 41 -6.42 -19.44 -0.66
C ASP A 41 -6.81 -18.89 -2.05
N GLY A 42 -6.68 -19.74 -3.07
CA GLY A 42 -6.98 -19.40 -4.45
C GLY A 42 -5.85 -18.73 -5.23
N ALA A 43 -4.66 -18.54 -4.63
CA ALA A 43 -3.48 -18.04 -5.33
C ALA A 43 -2.88 -19.08 -6.30
N ASP A 44 -2.38 -18.63 -7.44
CA ASP A 44 -1.56 -19.44 -8.33
C ASP A 44 -0.14 -19.58 -7.75
N GLU A 45 0.53 -20.72 -7.96
CA GLU A 45 1.91 -20.92 -7.49
C GLU A 45 2.87 -19.86 -8.05
N SER A 46 2.59 -19.31 -9.23
CA SER A 46 3.37 -18.23 -9.85
C SER A 46 3.21 -16.88 -9.16
N GLU A 47 2.18 -16.71 -8.33
CA GLU A 47 1.93 -15.48 -7.56
C GLU A 47 2.59 -15.52 -6.18
N LEU A 48 3.04 -16.71 -5.75
CA LEU A 48 3.71 -16.90 -4.47
C LEU A 48 5.19 -16.53 -4.55
N THR A 49 5.62 -15.71 -3.59
CA THR A 49 7.03 -15.40 -3.36
C THR A 49 7.54 -16.17 -2.15
N ALA A 50 8.65 -16.89 -2.32
CA ALA A 50 9.32 -17.59 -1.24
C ALA A 50 10.31 -16.67 -0.51
N PHE A 51 10.09 -16.49 0.78
CA PHE A 51 10.93 -15.73 1.68
C PHE A 51 11.76 -16.66 2.56
N ALA A 52 13.08 -16.47 2.57
CA ALA A 52 13.94 -17.11 3.55
C ALA A 52 13.90 -16.30 4.86
N ILE A 53 13.23 -16.83 5.88
CA ILE A 53 13.11 -16.19 7.20
C ILE A 53 13.80 -17.10 8.23
N GLY A 54 15.00 -16.71 8.65
CA GLY A 54 15.84 -17.54 9.50
C GLY A 54 16.27 -18.82 8.77
N ASN A 55 15.85 -19.98 9.29
CA ASN A 55 16.12 -21.30 8.69
C ASN A 55 14.89 -21.89 7.97
N GLU A 56 13.82 -21.11 7.81
CA GLU A 56 12.56 -21.55 7.21
C GLU A 56 12.31 -20.84 5.88
N ILE A 57 11.62 -21.53 4.97
CA ILE A 57 11.07 -20.94 3.76
C ILE A 57 9.58 -20.70 3.99
N VAL A 58 9.17 -19.44 3.92
CA VAL A 58 7.77 -19.02 4.03
C VAL A 58 7.34 -18.46 2.68
N GLU A 59 6.32 -19.05 2.09
CA GLU A 59 5.69 -18.49 0.89
C GLU A 59 4.59 -17.51 1.28
N ALA A 60 4.40 -16.47 0.49
CA ALA A 60 3.30 -15.50 0.62
C ALA A 60 3.05 -14.81 -0.73
N LEU A 61 1.85 -14.29 -0.93
CA LEU A 61 1.57 -13.37 -2.03
C LEU A 61 2.36 -12.08 -1.80
N CYS A 62 2.99 -11.58 -2.85
CA CYS A 62 3.86 -10.40 -2.75
C CYS A 62 3.59 -9.44 -3.90
N HIS A 63 3.12 -8.24 -3.55
CA HIS A 63 2.98 -7.13 -4.49
C HIS A 63 4.08 -6.11 -4.22
N VAL A 64 4.85 -5.76 -5.25
CA VAL A 64 5.92 -4.77 -5.16
C VAL A 64 5.65 -3.64 -6.13
N GLU A 65 5.45 -2.45 -5.60
CA GLU A 65 5.13 -1.26 -6.41
C GLU A 65 5.86 -0.02 -5.86
N VAL A 66 6.20 0.88 -6.79
CA VAL A 66 6.62 2.25 -6.44
C VAL A 66 5.34 3.07 -6.40
N PRO A 67 4.99 3.69 -5.26
CA PRO A 67 3.71 4.37 -5.12
C PRO A 67 3.64 5.59 -6.03
N SER A 68 2.43 5.90 -6.46
CA SER A 68 2.13 7.15 -7.16
C SER A 68 1.93 8.29 -6.16
N VAL A 69 2.42 9.48 -6.50
CA VAL A 69 2.24 10.68 -5.67
C VAL A 69 0.85 11.25 -5.91
N TYR A 70 0.04 11.37 -4.86
CA TYR A 70 -1.35 11.82 -4.93
C TYR A 70 -1.51 13.19 -5.59
N GLU A 71 -0.58 14.11 -5.36
CA GLU A 71 -0.61 15.46 -5.94
C GLU A 71 -0.37 15.47 -7.47
N SER A 72 -0.07 14.31 -8.08
CA SER A 72 0.21 14.17 -9.52
C SER A 72 -1.00 13.70 -10.36
N PHE A 73 -2.18 13.52 -9.76
CA PHE A 73 -3.36 13.04 -10.47
C PHE A 73 -4.09 14.19 -11.20
N ASP A 74 -4.40 13.97 -12.49
CA ASP A 74 -5.12 14.93 -13.35
C ASP A 74 -6.63 14.98 -13.09
N GLN A 75 -7.16 14.03 -12.31
CA GLN A 75 -8.57 13.93 -11.96
C GLN A 75 -8.78 14.26 -10.47
N PRO A 76 -9.94 14.82 -10.09
CA PRO A 76 -10.25 15.03 -8.68
C PRO A 76 -10.35 13.68 -7.97
N ALA A 77 -9.38 13.40 -7.11
CA ALA A 77 -9.36 12.25 -6.21
C ALA A 77 -9.49 12.74 -4.76
N LEU A 78 -9.86 11.84 -3.84
CA LEU A 78 -9.77 12.12 -2.40
C LEU A 78 -8.35 11.81 -1.93
N SER A 79 -7.81 12.67 -1.08
CA SER A 79 -6.46 12.46 -0.55
C SER A 79 -6.45 11.30 0.46
N PRO A 80 -5.40 10.44 0.47
CA PRO A 80 -5.20 9.43 1.50
C PRO A 80 -5.48 9.91 2.93
N CYS A 81 -4.94 11.08 3.30
CA CYS A 81 -5.17 11.69 4.62
C CYS A 81 -6.65 12.04 4.86
N THR A 82 -7.36 12.52 3.83
CA THR A 82 -8.79 12.85 3.93
C THR A 82 -9.63 11.60 4.19
N VAL A 83 -9.29 10.50 3.53
CA VAL A 83 -9.98 9.22 3.72
C VAL A 83 -9.72 8.68 5.14
N LEU A 84 -8.48 8.70 5.60
CA LEU A 84 -8.13 8.25 6.96
C LEU A 84 -8.87 9.06 8.03
N ALA A 85 -8.88 10.39 7.91
CA ALA A 85 -9.60 11.25 8.86
C ALA A 85 -11.10 10.93 8.90
N ALA A 86 -11.73 10.67 7.74
CA ALA A 86 -13.13 10.30 7.68
C ALA A 86 -13.43 8.92 8.31
N LEU A 87 -12.49 7.97 8.23
CA LEU A 87 -12.62 6.65 8.85
C LEU A 87 -12.43 6.71 10.37
N GLU A 88 -11.50 7.54 10.85
CA GLU A 88 -11.31 7.79 12.29
C GLU A 88 -12.58 8.39 12.91
N ASP A 89 -13.16 9.42 12.27
CA ASP A 89 -14.41 10.03 12.70
C ASP A 89 -15.60 9.04 12.69
N ALA A 90 -15.59 8.05 11.79
CA ALA A 90 -16.63 7.02 11.71
C ALA A 90 -16.48 5.92 12.77
N GLY A 91 -15.28 5.72 13.32
CA GLY A 91 -14.97 4.67 14.30
C GLY A 91 -15.35 5.01 15.75
N ASP A 92 -15.57 6.29 16.04
CA ASP A 92 -15.96 6.81 17.38
C ASP A 92 -17.49 6.89 17.59
N SER A 93 -18.29 6.16 16.80
CA SER A 93 -19.77 6.11 16.89
C SER A 93 -20.33 4.85 17.53
#